data_AF-A0A3A5W558-F1
#
_entry.id   AF-A0A3A5W558-F1
#
_cell.length_a   1.000
_cell.length_b   1.000
_cell.length_c   1.000
_cell.angle_alpha   90.00
_cell.angle_beta   90.00
_cell.angle_gamma   90.00
#
_symmetry.space_group_name_H-M   'P 1'
#
loop_
_entity.id
_entity.type
_entity.pdbx_description
1 polymer ?
#
loop_
_entity_poly.entity_id
_entity_poly.type
_entity_poly.pdbx_seq_one_letter_code
_entity_poly.pdbx_strand_id
1 'polypeptide(L)'
;MSAMVERSELQRMARTIDAHRKQLDDLHTQIDRVAKVIEEHVVTTGILSHLQKEAESGTTSARLTIGSGVTLRYTHESENEGTALVDLGSGVFGEKPWSEAETITQERLDGIRLLQEELTQQSTALEEKITGLAEAFNEAAEHLTSAQTLPSEPTPVEPPADDEPALDENPAPKRQPRRKGRIGKELTLDD
;
A
#
# COMPACT_ATOMS: atom_id res chain seq x y z
N MET A 1 29.45 -27.01 -16.83
CA MET A 1 28.14 -27.30 -16.19
C MET A 1 27.86 -26.40 -14.98
N SER A 2 28.85 -25.99 -14.18
CA SER A 2 28.67 -25.15 -12.97
C SER A 2 27.97 -23.80 -13.22
N ALA A 3 28.43 -23.01 -14.19
CA ALA A 3 27.88 -21.67 -14.46
C ALA A 3 26.39 -21.63 -14.86
N MET A 4 25.86 -22.71 -15.45
CA MET A 4 24.44 -22.81 -15.82
C MET A 4 23.55 -23.13 -14.61
N VAL A 5 24.07 -23.93 -13.66
CA VAL A 5 23.40 -24.24 -12.39
C VAL A 5 23.37 -22.98 -11.51
N GLU A 6 24.49 -22.28 -11.37
CA GLU A 6 24.60 -21.02 -10.62
C GLU A 6 23.66 -19.92 -11.16
N ARG A 7 23.53 -19.80 -12.50
CA ARG A 7 22.57 -18.86 -13.12
C ARG A 7 21.11 -19.23 -12.81
N SER A 8 20.79 -20.52 -12.73
CA SER A 8 19.44 -20.99 -12.41
C SER A 8 19.07 -20.73 -10.94
N GLU A 9 20.04 -20.79 -10.04
CA GLU A 9 19.86 -20.48 -8.62
C GLU A 9 19.61 -18.99 -8.40
N LEU A 10 20.38 -18.11 -9.06
CA LEU A 10 20.10 -16.66 -9.06
C LEU A 10 18.70 -16.34 -9.57
N GLN A 11 18.28 -16.95 -10.68
CA GLN A 11 16.92 -16.74 -11.20
C GLN A 11 15.83 -17.20 -10.22
N ARG A 12 16.07 -18.30 -9.50
CA ARG A 12 15.15 -18.77 -8.46
C ARG A 12 15.08 -17.76 -7.31
N MET A 13 16.23 -17.25 -6.87
CA MET A 13 16.32 -16.27 -5.79
C MET A 13 15.62 -14.95 -6.14
N ALA A 14 15.79 -14.44 -7.36
CA ALA A 14 15.07 -13.28 -7.86
C ALA A 14 13.54 -13.47 -7.82
N ARG A 15 13.05 -14.63 -8.30
CA ARG A 15 11.62 -14.96 -8.24
C ARG A 15 11.08 -15.03 -6.81
N THR A 16 11.86 -15.55 -5.88
CA THR A 16 11.49 -15.59 -4.45
C THR A 16 11.41 -14.19 -3.86
N ILE A 17 12.37 -13.30 -4.17
CA ILE A 17 12.36 -11.90 -3.73
C ILE A 17 11.11 -11.19 -4.26
N ASP A 18 10.81 -11.34 -5.55
CA ASP A 18 9.63 -10.71 -6.16
C ASP A 18 8.32 -11.23 -5.54
N ALA A 19 8.24 -12.54 -5.26
CA ALA A 19 7.09 -13.13 -4.58
C ALA A 19 6.92 -12.57 -3.15
N HIS A 20 8.00 -12.40 -2.40
CA HIS A 20 7.95 -11.82 -1.06
C HIS A 20 7.62 -10.33 -1.09
N ARG A 21 8.13 -9.55 -2.04
CA ARG A 21 7.74 -8.15 -2.23
C ARG A 21 6.25 -8.01 -2.48
N LYS A 22 5.69 -8.86 -3.35
CA LYS A 22 4.24 -8.89 -3.58
C LYS A 22 3.47 -9.22 -2.30
N GLN A 23 3.91 -10.22 -1.55
CA GLN A 23 3.29 -10.59 -0.27
C GLN A 23 3.36 -9.45 0.75
N LEU A 24 4.46 -8.68 0.76
CA LEU A 24 4.62 -7.51 1.61
C LEU A 24 3.64 -6.40 1.24
N ASP A 25 3.48 -6.12 -0.06
CA ASP A 25 2.49 -5.14 -0.54
C ASP A 25 1.05 -5.53 -0.16
N ASP A 26 0.73 -6.83 -0.25
CA ASP A 26 -0.56 -7.38 0.16
C ASP A 26 -0.78 -7.22 1.68
N LEU A 27 0.27 -7.46 2.50
CA LEU A 27 0.23 -7.25 3.95
C LEU A 27 0.02 -5.78 4.32
N HIS A 28 0.74 -4.85 3.68
CA HIS A 28 0.54 -3.41 3.90
C HIS A 28 -0.88 -2.98 3.56
N THR A 29 -1.42 -3.47 2.44
CA THR A 29 -2.82 -3.22 2.07
C THR A 29 -3.79 -3.75 3.13
N GLN A 30 -3.50 -4.89 3.75
CA GLN A 30 -4.32 -5.44 4.82
C GLN A 30 -4.23 -4.62 6.11
N ILE A 31 -3.03 -4.16 6.49
CA ILE A 31 -2.81 -3.27 7.63
C ILE A 31 -3.61 -1.97 7.47
N ASP A 32 -3.59 -1.37 6.28
CA ASP A 32 -4.36 -0.15 5.97
C ASP A 32 -5.87 -0.37 6.10
N ARG A 33 -6.37 -1.54 5.67
CA ARG A 33 -7.78 -1.91 5.84
C ARG A 33 -8.14 -2.05 7.31
N VAL A 34 -7.30 -2.73 8.09
CA VAL A 34 -7.50 -2.89 9.53
C VAL A 34 -7.50 -1.53 10.25
N ALA A 35 -6.59 -0.62 9.87
CA ALA A 35 -6.54 0.72 10.44
C ALA A 35 -7.85 1.51 10.24
N LYS A 36 -8.48 1.40 9.07
CA LYS A 36 -9.79 2.02 8.80
C LYS A 36 -10.89 1.43 9.68
N VAL A 37 -10.88 0.11 9.89
CA VAL A 37 -11.85 -0.55 10.78
C VAL A 37 -11.64 -0.11 12.23
N ILE A 38 -10.40 0.06 12.67
CA ILE A 38 -10.07 0.60 13.99
C ILE A 38 -10.65 2.02 14.16
N GLU A 39 -10.46 2.89 13.17
CA GLU A 39 -11.02 4.25 13.19
C GLU A 39 -12.55 4.23 13.32
N GLU A 40 -13.23 3.38 12.55
CA GLU A 40 -14.69 3.21 12.62
C GLU A 40 -15.15 2.77 14.02
N HIS A 41 -14.46 1.81 14.63
CA HIS A 41 -14.78 1.36 15.99
C HIS A 41 -14.54 2.46 17.03
N VAL A 42 -13.44 3.22 16.91
CA VAL A 42 -13.15 4.34 17.82
C VAL A 42 -14.25 5.41 17.74
N VAL A 43 -14.69 5.76 16.53
CA VAL A 43 -15.80 6.70 16.34
C VAL A 43 -17.08 6.15 16.96
N THR A 44 -17.38 4.87 16.72
CA THR A 44 -18.60 4.20 17.23
C THR A 44 -18.63 4.16 18.76
N THR A 45 -17.55 3.73 19.40
CA THR A 45 -17.40 3.77 20.87
C THR A 45 -17.56 5.20 21.39
N GLY A 46 -16.94 6.18 20.72
CA GLY A 46 -17.07 7.59 21.09
C GLY A 46 -18.52 8.09 21.07
N ILE A 47 -19.29 7.71 20.04
CA ILE A 47 -20.71 8.03 19.93
C ILE A 47 -21.51 7.35 21.04
N LEU A 48 -21.32 6.04 21.26
CA LEU A 48 -22.05 5.31 22.30
C LEU A 48 -21.77 5.85 23.70
N SER A 49 -20.51 6.20 23.99
CA SER A 49 -20.10 6.85 25.25
C SER A 49 -20.79 8.20 25.43
N HIS A 50 -20.92 8.98 24.34
CA HIS A 50 -21.58 10.28 24.38
C HIS A 50 -23.09 10.14 24.60
N LEU A 51 -23.74 9.21 23.90
CA LEU A 51 -25.17 8.93 24.06
C LEU A 51 -25.52 8.53 25.50
N GLN A 52 -24.69 7.71 26.15
CA GLN A 52 -24.85 7.34 27.55
C GLN A 52 -24.74 8.55 28.48
N LYS A 53 -23.73 9.40 28.30
CA LYS A 53 -23.55 10.62 29.12
C LYS A 53 -24.71 11.60 28.96
N GLU A 54 -25.23 11.77 27.75
CA GLU A 54 -26.37 12.66 27.50
C GLU A 54 -27.70 12.09 28.01
N ALA A 55 -27.79 10.76 28.18
CA ALA A 55 -28.96 10.11 28.73
C ALA A 55 -29.14 10.50 30.21
N GLU A 56 -28.03 10.61 30.95
CA GLU A 56 -28.03 11.07 32.35
C GLU A 56 -28.58 12.49 32.50
N SER A 57 -28.41 13.36 31.49
CA SER A 57 -28.95 14.71 31.46
C SER A 57 -30.34 14.80 30.82
N GLY A 58 -30.90 13.70 30.31
CA GLY A 58 -32.22 13.64 29.67
C GLY A 58 -32.29 14.39 28.33
N THR A 59 -31.15 14.61 27.66
CA THR A 59 -31.05 15.48 26.48
C THR A 59 -30.59 14.79 25.20
N THR A 60 -30.50 13.46 25.20
CA THR A 60 -29.99 12.72 24.04
C THR A 60 -30.88 12.91 22.82
N SER A 61 -30.30 13.46 21.75
CA SER A 61 -31.00 13.63 20.47
C SER A 61 -30.06 13.38 19.31
N ALA A 62 -30.60 12.87 18.21
CA ALA A 62 -29.86 12.56 16.99
C ALA A 62 -30.52 13.22 15.79
N ARG A 63 -29.72 13.45 14.75
CA ARG A 63 -30.21 13.87 13.43
C ARG A 63 -29.91 12.81 12.41
N LEU A 64 -30.91 12.37 11.68
CA LEU A 64 -30.79 11.38 10.60
C LEU A 64 -31.07 12.05 9.26
N THR A 65 -30.02 12.28 8.47
CA THR A 65 -30.16 12.82 7.12
C THR A 65 -30.54 11.70 6.15
N ILE A 66 -31.64 11.89 5.41
CA ILE A 66 -32.19 10.87 4.49
C ILE A 66 -32.03 11.25 3.00
N GLY A 67 -31.33 12.35 2.70
CA GLY A 67 -31.05 12.82 1.34
C GLY A 67 -31.89 14.02 0.92
N SER A 68 -31.59 14.60 -0.26
CA SER A 68 -32.30 15.75 -0.84
C SER A 68 -32.42 16.97 0.09
N GLY A 69 -31.44 17.16 0.98
CA GLY A 69 -31.47 18.23 1.99
C GLY A 69 -32.47 18.00 3.13
N VAL A 70 -33.02 16.79 3.28
CA VAL A 70 -33.97 16.42 4.33
C VAL A 70 -33.26 15.71 5.48
N THR A 71 -33.48 16.20 6.70
CA THR A 71 -32.95 15.65 7.95
C THR A 71 -34.05 15.49 8.99
N LEU A 72 -34.16 14.29 9.54
CA LEU A 72 -35.07 13.95 10.63
C LEU A 72 -34.40 14.25 11.97
N ARG A 73 -35.18 14.78 12.93
CA ARG A 73 -34.74 14.90 14.32
C ARG A 73 -35.34 13.75 15.12
N TYR A 74 -34.48 12.97 15.77
CA TYR A 74 -34.85 11.98 16.77
C TYR A 74 -34.49 12.53 18.15
N THR A 75 -35.35 12.34 19.14
CA THR A 75 -35.06 12.68 20.54
C THR A 75 -35.42 11.46 21.37
N HIS A 76 -34.50 11.06 22.23
CA HIS A 76 -34.70 9.92 23.12
C HIS A 76 -35.42 10.41 24.38
N GLU A 77 -36.69 10.03 24.52
CA GLU A 77 -37.58 10.50 25.60
C GLU A 77 -37.71 9.43 26.70
N SER A 78 -36.60 9.04 27.31
CA SER A 78 -36.57 8.04 28.39
C SER A 78 -35.49 8.38 29.42
N GLU A 79 -35.79 8.09 30.68
CA GLU A 79 -34.82 8.20 31.80
C GLU A 79 -33.77 7.07 31.77
N ASN A 80 -34.07 5.97 31.07
CA ASN A 80 -33.13 4.89 30.81
C ASN A 80 -32.41 5.12 29.48
N GLU A 81 -31.19 4.60 29.35
CA GLU A 81 -30.46 4.57 28.07
C GLU A 81 -31.29 3.90 26.96
N GLY A 82 -31.02 4.29 25.71
CA GLY A 82 -31.64 3.65 24.57
C GLY A 82 -30.95 2.35 24.19
N THR A 83 -31.43 1.75 23.10
CA THR A 83 -30.89 0.52 22.55
C THR A 83 -30.22 0.75 21.20
N ALA A 84 -29.36 -0.19 20.82
CA ALA A 84 -28.72 -0.29 19.52
C ALA A 84 -28.85 -1.73 19.01
N LEU A 85 -28.96 -1.88 17.70
CA LEU A 85 -28.92 -3.19 17.05
C LEU A 85 -27.46 -3.54 16.76
N VAL A 86 -26.96 -4.61 17.36
CA VAL A 86 -25.58 -5.07 17.22
C VAL A 86 -25.56 -6.33 16.36
N ASP A 87 -24.77 -6.32 15.28
CA ASP A 87 -24.46 -7.53 14.51
C ASP A 87 -23.57 -8.45 15.35
N LEU A 88 -24.06 -9.65 15.66
CA LEU A 88 -23.34 -10.68 16.42
C LEU A 88 -22.60 -11.66 15.50
N GLY A 89 -22.73 -11.50 14.18
CA GLY A 89 -22.15 -12.35 13.15
C GLY A 89 -23.18 -13.28 12.51
N SER A 90 -22.84 -13.82 11.34
CA SER A 90 -23.68 -14.76 10.57
C SER A 90 -25.09 -14.22 10.23
N GLY A 91 -25.24 -12.89 10.15
CA GLY A 91 -26.53 -12.23 9.91
C GLY A 91 -27.47 -12.23 11.11
N VAL A 92 -26.98 -12.54 12.31
CA VAL A 92 -27.75 -12.48 13.55
C VAL A 92 -27.53 -11.13 14.23
N PHE A 93 -28.63 -10.44 14.53
CA PHE A 93 -28.60 -9.15 15.20
C PHE A 93 -29.27 -9.25 16.57
N GLY A 94 -28.64 -8.65 17.57
CA GLY A 94 -29.18 -8.52 18.92
C GLY A 94 -29.46 -7.06 19.26
N GLU A 95 -30.63 -6.77 19.80
CA GLU A 95 -30.90 -5.47 20.41
C GLU A 95 -30.24 -5.42 21.79
N LYS A 96 -29.38 -4.42 22.01
CA LYS A 96 -28.57 -4.25 23.21
C LYS A 96 -28.69 -2.81 23.74
N PRO A 97 -28.65 -2.57 25.06
CA PRO A 97 -28.48 -1.23 25.60
C PRO A 97 -27.19 -0.58 25.08
N TRP A 98 -27.12 0.74 25.03
CA TRP A 98 -25.94 1.46 24.52
C TRP A 98 -24.65 1.08 25.27
N SER A 99 -24.72 0.91 26.59
CA SER A 99 -23.61 0.46 27.44
C SER A 99 -23.07 -0.92 27.06
N GLU A 100 -23.96 -1.88 26.80
CA GLU A 100 -23.57 -3.22 26.37
C GLU A 100 -23.04 -3.21 24.94
N ALA A 101 -23.66 -2.43 24.04
CA ALA A 101 -23.16 -2.23 22.69
C ALA A 101 -21.76 -1.60 22.68
N GLU A 102 -21.49 -0.63 23.56
CA GLU A 102 -20.16 -0.03 23.73
C GLU A 102 -19.14 -1.08 24.17
N THR A 103 -19.50 -1.88 25.17
CA THR A 103 -18.65 -2.98 25.68
C THR A 103 -18.27 -3.95 24.56
N ILE A 104 -19.26 -4.44 23.80
CA ILE A 104 -19.03 -5.35 22.66
C ILE A 104 -18.13 -4.69 21.60
N THR A 105 -18.36 -3.41 21.32
CA THR A 105 -17.57 -2.65 20.33
C THR A 105 -16.11 -2.49 20.79
N GLN A 106 -15.90 -2.25 22.08
CA GLN A 106 -14.57 -2.11 22.67
C GLN A 106 -13.80 -3.44 22.67
N GLU A 107 -14.45 -4.55 23.04
CA GLU A 107 -13.84 -5.88 22.98
C GLU A 107 -13.40 -6.24 21.55
N ARG A 108 -14.23 -5.91 20.55
CA ARG A 108 -13.88 -6.09 19.13
C ARG A 108 -12.69 -5.23 18.73
N LEU A 109 -12.71 -3.96 19.11
CA LEU A 109 -11.62 -3.03 18.84
C LEU A 109 -10.29 -3.54 19.40
N ASP A 110 -10.29 -4.06 20.62
CA ASP A 110 -9.07 -4.60 21.23
C ASP A 110 -8.58 -5.86 20.49
N GLY A 111 -9.48 -6.74 20.07
CA GLY A 111 -9.13 -7.88 19.20
C GLY A 111 -8.55 -7.45 17.85
N ILE A 112 -9.09 -6.40 17.24
CA ILE A 112 -8.63 -5.87 15.95
C ILE A 112 -7.25 -5.18 16.10
N ARG A 113 -6.98 -4.53 17.24
CA ARG A 113 -5.66 -3.96 17.54
C ARG A 113 -4.59 -5.04 17.66
N LEU A 114 -4.91 -6.17 18.31
CA LEU A 114 -4.01 -7.32 18.36
C LEU A 114 -3.72 -7.87 16.96
N LEU A 115 -4.74 -7.96 16.09
CA LEU A 115 -4.56 -8.34 14.69
C LEU A 115 -3.65 -7.35 13.93
N GLN A 116 -3.80 -6.04 14.17
CA GLN A 116 -2.93 -5.03 13.56
C GLN A 116 -1.47 -5.21 13.99
N GLU A 117 -1.24 -5.48 15.28
CA GLU A 117 0.10 -5.74 15.83
C GLU A 117 0.72 -6.99 15.18
N GLU A 118 -0.04 -8.08 15.08
CA GLU A 118 0.41 -9.31 14.42
C GLU A 118 0.76 -9.07 12.95
N LEU A 119 -0.10 -8.39 12.18
CA LEU A 119 0.17 -8.08 10.78
C LEU A 119 1.41 -7.19 10.61
N THR A 120 1.59 -6.22 11.52
CA THR A 120 2.77 -5.34 11.51
C THR A 120 4.04 -6.14 11.78
N GLN A 121 4.02 -7.03 12.76
CA GLN A 121 5.14 -7.92 13.06
C GLN A 121 5.45 -8.86 11.88
N GLN A 122 4.43 -9.40 11.23
CA GLN A 122 4.59 -10.22 10.03
C GLN A 122 5.20 -9.43 8.87
N SER A 123 4.79 -8.16 8.71
CA SER A 123 5.35 -7.25 7.70
C SER A 123 6.84 -7.01 7.92
N THR A 124 7.23 -6.59 9.14
CA THR A 124 8.63 -6.35 9.51
C THR A 124 9.48 -7.61 9.32
N ALA A 125 9.00 -8.77 9.76
CA ALA A 125 9.72 -10.03 9.59
C ALA A 125 9.88 -10.43 8.11
N LEU A 126 8.95 -10.02 7.24
CA LEU A 126 9.05 -10.26 5.80
C LEU A 126 10.02 -9.28 5.11
N GLU A 127 10.05 -8.02 5.55
CA GLU A 127 11.03 -7.02 5.10
C GLU A 127 12.47 -7.45 5.41
N GLU A 128 12.72 -7.95 6.62
CA GLU A 128 14.03 -8.49 7.01
C GLU A 128 14.44 -9.66 6.10
N LYS A 129 13.52 -10.58 5.82
CA LYS A 129 13.77 -11.72 4.90
C LYS A 129 14.07 -11.26 3.48
N ILE A 130 13.33 -10.28 2.95
CA ILE A 130 13.58 -9.71 1.62
C ILE A 130 14.98 -9.09 1.57
N THR A 131 15.36 -8.34 2.61
CA THR A 131 16.66 -7.70 2.69
C THR A 131 17.79 -8.74 2.69
N GLY A 132 17.70 -9.76 3.55
CA GLY A 132 18.71 -10.83 3.59
C GLY A 132 18.78 -11.64 2.28
N LEU A 133 17.66 -11.89 1.62
CA LEU A 133 17.66 -12.54 0.30
C LEU A 133 18.27 -11.65 -0.79
N ALA A 134 18.06 -10.35 -0.74
CA ALA A 134 18.65 -9.41 -1.69
C ALA A 134 20.17 -9.30 -1.52
N GLU A 135 20.66 -9.29 -0.28
CA GLU A 135 22.10 -9.34 0.02
C GLU A 135 22.74 -10.62 -0.53
N ALA A 136 22.18 -11.78 -0.20
CA ALA A 136 22.69 -13.06 -0.69
C ALA A 136 22.57 -13.21 -2.23
N PHE A 137 21.55 -12.59 -2.84
CA PHE A 137 21.46 -12.51 -4.31
C PHE A 137 22.61 -11.70 -4.91
N ASN A 138 22.94 -10.55 -4.32
CA ASN A 138 24.04 -9.70 -4.78
C ASN A 138 25.39 -10.42 -4.64
N GLU A 139 25.65 -11.07 -3.51
CA GLU A 139 26.86 -11.88 -3.30
C GLU A 139 26.99 -12.98 -4.36
N ALA A 140 25.92 -13.76 -4.59
CA ALA A 140 25.93 -14.80 -5.60
C ALA A 140 26.12 -14.26 -7.03
N ALA A 141 25.60 -13.06 -7.32
CA ALA A 141 25.79 -12.40 -8.61
C ALA A 141 27.25 -11.91 -8.82
N GLU A 142 27.88 -11.39 -7.78
CA GLU A 142 29.29 -10.98 -7.80
C GLU A 142 30.23 -12.18 -8.02
N HIS A 143 29.96 -13.31 -7.37
CA HIS A 143 30.71 -14.55 -7.57
C HIS A 143 30.63 -15.07 -9.02
N LEU A 144 29.43 -15.02 -9.62
CA LEU A 144 29.23 -15.42 -11.02
C LEU A 144 29.93 -14.49 -12.02
N THR A 145 29.97 -13.19 -11.72
CA THR A 145 30.64 -12.19 -12.57
C THR A 145 32.16 -12.31 -12.46
N SER A 146 32.67 -12.53 -11.25
CA SER A 146 34.10 -12.73 -10.97
C SER A 146 34.64 -14.06 -11.53
N ALA A 147 33.80 -15.11 -11.57
CA ALA A 147 34.13 -16.38 -12.21
C ALA A 147 34.14 -16.31 -13.75
N GLN A 148 33.54 -15.28 -14.35
CA GLN A 148 33.59 -15.02 -15.80
C GLN A 148 34.76 -14.13 -16.22
N THR A 149 35.40 -13.40 -15.29
CA THR A 149 36.66 -12.69 -15.55
C THR A 149 37.86 -13.63 -15.43
N LEU A 150 38.06 -14.49 -16.43
CA LEU A 150 39.41 -14.98 -16.77
C LEU A 150 40.13 -13.88 -17.57
N PRO A 151 41.44 -13.67 -17.37
CA PRO A 151 42.17 -12.57 -17.99
C PRO A 151 42.11 -12.71 -19.52
N SER A 152 41.66 -11.65 -20.19
CA SER A 152 41.91 -11.47 -21.62
C SER A 152 43.40 -11.70 -21.86
N GLU A 153 43.75 -12.74 -22.62
CA GLU A 153 45.10 -12.87 -23.17
C GLU A 153 45.48 -11.54 -23.85
N PRO A 154 46.72 -11.05 -23.67
CA PRO A 154 47.15 -9.84 -24.33
C PRO A 154 47.16 -10.11 -25.84
N THR A 155 46.23 -9.48 -26.55
CA THR A 155 46.27 -9.35 -28.00
C THR A 155 47.67 -8.86 -28.38
N PRO A 156 48.46 -9.59 -29.20
CA PRO A 156 49.76 -9.09 -29.64
C PRO A 156 49.57 -7.78 -30.40
N VAL A 157 50.26 -6.75 -29.92
CA VAL A 157 50.41 -5.46 -30.59
C VAL A 157 51.24 -5.69 -31.85
N GLU A 158 50.67 -5.43 -33.02
CA GLU A 158 51.43 -5.27 -34.27
C GLU A 158 51.52 -3.75 -34.60
N PRO A 159 52.72 -3.21 -34.90
CA PRO A 159 52.99 -1.77 -35.00
C PRO A 159 52.47 -1.12 -36.32
N PRO A 160 52.45 0.23 -36.41
CA PRO A 160 51.57 0.96 -37.32
C PRO A 160 52.14 1.06 -38.74
N ALA A 161 51.24 1.10 -39.72
CA ALA A 161 51.52 1.62 -41.05
C ALA A 161 50.62 2.84 -41.28
N ASP A 162 51.24 4.02 -41.22
CA ASP A 162 50.76 5.24 -41.86
C ASP A 162 50.59 4.99 -43.36
N ASP A 163 49.47 5.44 -43.93
CA ASP A 163 49.43 6.32 -45.11
C ASP A 163 47.97 6.43 -45.61
N GLU A 164 47.30 7.50 -45.18
CA GLU A 164 46.40 8.27 -46.07
C GLU A 164 47.30 9.03 -47.08
N PRO A 165 46.85 9.38 -48.32
CA PRO A 165 45.64 10.19 -48.48
C PRO A 165 44.87 10.04 -49.81
N ALA A 166 43.70 10.69 -49.84
CA ALA A 166 43.12 11.52 -50.91
C ALA A 166 41.64 11.21 -51.13
N LEU A 167 40.76 12.07 -50.60
CA LEU A 167 40.02 13.11 -51.35
C LEU A 167 38.85 12.54 -52.18
N ASP A 168 37.62 12.73 -51.71
CA ASP A 168 36.62 13.48 -52.48
C ASP A 168 35.40 13.91 -51.65
N GLU A 169 35.30 15.24 -51.51
CA GLU A 169 34.13 16.13 -51.61
C GLU A 169 32.78 15.83 -50.91
N ASN A 170 32.50 16.70 -49.94
CA ASN A 170 31.20 17.14 -49.38
C ASN A 170 30.16 17.59 -50.46
N PRO A 171 28.85 17.83 -50.18
CA PRO A 171 28.34 18.48 -48.96
C PRO A 171 26.96 18.03 -48.40
N ALA A 172 26.77 18.17 -47.08
CA ALA A 172 25.43 18.39 -46.48
C ALA A 172 24.95 19.83 -46.79
N PRO A 173 23.64 20.17 -46.82
CA PRO A 173 22.98 20.56 -45.55
C PRO A 173 21.42 20.50 -45.52
N LYS A 174 20.81 20.41 -44.31
CA LYS A 174 19.90 21.45 -43.74
C LYS A 174 19.03 20.89 -42.61
N ARG A 175 19.07 21.60 -41.47
CA ARG A 175 18.15 21.50 -40.33
C ARG A 175 16.97 22.48 -40.47
N GLN A 176 15.93 22.22 -39.66
CA GLN A 176 14.94 23.15 -39.04
C GLN A 176 13.63 23.48 -39.80
N PRO A 177 12.56 24.04 -39.17
CA PRO A 177 12.02 23.96 -37.79
C PRO A 177 10.46 23.93 -37.65
N ARG A 178 10.00 23.65 -36.41
CA ARG A 178 8.76 24.05 -35.64
C ARG A 178 7.58 24.80 -36.31
N ARG A 179 6.35 24.41 -35.93
CA ARG A 179 5.20 25.31 -35.56
C ARG A 179 4.16 24.47 -34.79
N LYS A 180 3.86 24.64 -33.49
CA LYS A 180 3.35 25.76 -32.66
C LYS A 180 1.93 26.21 -33.04
N GLY A 181 0.95 25.85 -32.21
CA GLY A 181 -0.41 26.42 -32.20
C GLY A 181 -1.28 25.70 -31.16
N ARG A 182 -1.23 26.02 -29.86
CA ARG A 182 -1.89 27.12 -29.12
C ARG A 182 -3.42 26.94 -28.96
N ILE A 183 -3.85 27.06 -27.69
CA ILE A 183 -5.09 27.72 -27.21
C ILE A 183 -6.37 26.85 -27.38
N GLY A 184 -7.28 26.72 -26.40
CA GLY A 184 -7.61 27.59 -25.28
C GLY A 184 -8.23 26.84 -24.10
N LYS A 185 -8.19 27.44 -22.89
CA LYS A 185 -9.27 28.25 -22.26
C LYS A 185 -10.41 27.34 -21.78
N GLU A 186 -10.49 27.04 -20.48
CA GLU A 186 -11.29 27.76 -19.46
C GLU A 186 -12.80 27.71 -19.71
N LEU A 187 -13.54 27.56 -18.59
CA LEU A 187 -14.99 27.65 -18.37
C LEU A 187 -15.80 26.37 -18.67
N THR A 188 -16.62 25.82 -17.76
CA THR A 188 -17.31 26.39 -16.58
C THR A 188 -17.54 25.34 -15.48
N LEU A 189 -17.32 25.75 -14.22
CA LEU A 189 -18.15 25.33 -13.08
C LEU A 189 -19.53 26.00 -13.24
N ASP A 190 -20.59 25.31 -12.83
CA ASP A 190 -22.02 25.67 -12.83
C ASP A 190 -22.86 24.96 -13.90
N ASP A 191 -23.34 23.76 -13.55
CA ASP A 191 -24.78 23.43 -13.42
C ASP A 191 -24.95 22.17 -12.55
#